data_AF-A0A519MCA4-F1
#
_entry.id   AF-A0A519MCA4-F1
#
_cell.length_a   1.000
_cell.length_b   1.000
_cell.length_c   1.000
_cell.angle_alpha   90.00
_cell.angle_beta   90.00
_cell.angle_gamma   90.00
#
_symmetry.space_group_name_H-M   'P 1'
#
loop_
_entity.id
_entity.type
_entity.pdbx_description
1 polymer ?
#
loop_
_entity_poly.entity_id
_entity_poly.type
_entity_poly.pdbx_seq_one_letter_code
_entity_poly.pdbx_strand_id
1 'polypeptide(L)' 'LGIPVFAIVDTNSNPELVQFPIPANDDASKSIQLIMNVVGKAIEDGLSERKVDKEDADRKEADEAAIAEKTEADTES' A
#
# COMPACT_ATOMS: atom_id res chain seq x y z
N LEU A 1 -11.93 -17.68 -2.64
CA LEU A 1 -10.62 -17.08 -3.00
C LEU A 1 -10.33 -15.81 -2.21
N GLY A 2 -11.31 -14.99 -1.78
CA GLY A 2 -11.09 -13.95 -0.75
C GLY A 2 -10.16 -12.80 -1.14
N ILE A 3 -9.85 -12.68 -2.43
CA ILE A 3 -9.01 -11.61 -2.98
C ILE A 3 -9.90 -10.38 -3.19
N PRO A 4 -9.48 -9.17 -2.74
CA PRO A 4 -10.21 -7.95 -3.01
C PRO A 4 -10.21 -7.64 -4.51
N VAL A 5 -11.37 -7.25 -5.05
CA VAL A 5 -11.55 -7.02 -6.48
C VAL A 5 -11.91 -5.56 -6.74
N PHE A 6 -11.08 -4.92 -7.56
CA PHE A 6 -11.27 -3.59 -8.11
C PHE A 6 -11.52 -3.74 -9.62
N ALA A 7 -12.48 -3.00 -10.18
CA ALA A 7 -12.75 -3.05 -11.62
C ALA A 7 -13.32 -1.73 -12.13
N ILE A 8 -13.04 -1.42 -13.40
CA ILE A 8 -13.74 -0.37 -14.13
C ILE A 8 -15.10 -0.91 -14.55
N VAL A 9 -16.16 -0.12 -14.34
CA VAL A 9 -17.54 -0.52 -14.62
C VAL A 9 -18.20 0.57 -15.47
N ASP A 10 -18.64 0.20 -16.67
CA ASP A 10 -19.46 1.06 -17.55
C ASP A 10 -20.95 0.66 -17.50
N THR A 11 -21.80 1.36 -18.25
CA THR A 11 -23.27 1.27 -18.28
C THR A 11 -23.83 -0.13 -18.54
N ASN A 12 -23.06 -1.02 -19.17
CA ASN A 12 -23.44 -2.40 -19.51
C ASN A 12 -22.85 -3.44 -18.53
N SER A 13 -22.13 -3.02 -17.49
CA SER A 13 -21.49 -3.89 -16.50
C SER A 13 -22.24 -3.91 -15.17
N ASN A 14 -22.25 -5.05 -14.47
CA ASN A 14 -22.91 -5.17 -13.16
C ASN A 14 -21.94 -4.79 -12.02
N PRO A 15 -22.14 -3.65 -11.32
CA PRO A 15 -21.26 -3.23 -10.23
C PRO A 15 -21.33 -4.13 -8.98
N GLU A 16 -22.40 -4.90 -8.79
CA GLU A 16 -22.57 -5.75 -7.60
C GLU A 16 -21.59 -6.94 -7.55
N LEU A 17 -20.97 -7.26 -8.69
CA LEU A 17 -19.98 -8.33 -8.80
C LEU A 17 -18.58 -7.90 -8.34
N VAL A 18 -18.40 -6.62 -8.05
CA VAL A 18 -17.10 -5.99 -7.76
C VAL A 18 -17.17 -5.32 -6.40
N GLN A 19 -16.15 -5.52 -5.58
CA GLN A 19 -16.12 -4.99 -4.22
C GLN A 19 -15.83 -3.48 -4.22
N PHE A 20 -14.99 -3.03 -5.14
CA PHE A 20 -14.59 -1.64 -5.31
C PHE A 20 -14.75 -1.22 -6.78
N PRO A 21 -15.98 -0.93 -7.24
CA PRO A 21 -16.23 -0.53 -8.62
C PRO A 21 -15.77 0.91 -8.88
N ILE A 22 -15.14 1.14 -10.04
CA ILE A 22 -14.72 2.45 -10.54
C ILE A 22 -15.61 2.79 -11.75
N PRO A 23 -16.58 3.70 -11.62
CA PRO A 23 -17.46 4.06 -12.73
C PRO A 23 -16.69 4.85 -13.80
N ALA A 24 -16.51 4.26 -14.99
CA ALA A 24 -15.90 4.92 -16.15
C ALA A 24 -16.14 4.12 -17.44
N ASN A 25 -15.79 4.72 -18.58
CA ASN A 25 -15.86 4.06 -19.88
C ASN A 25 -14.66 3.12 -20.07
N ASP A 26 -14.90 1.81 -20.08
CA ASP A 26 -13.89 0.77 -20.24
C ASP A 26 -13.55 0.47 -21.71
N ASP A 27 -14.36 0.90 -22.68
CA ASP A 27 -14.05 0.81 -24.10
C ASP A 27 -13.01 1.86 -24.56
N ALA A 28 -12.92 2.98 -23.86
CA ALA A 28 -12.07 4.10 -24.25
C ALA A 28 -10.65 3.97 -23.71
N SER A 29 -9.68 3.73 -24.61
CA SER A 29 -8.26 3.62 -24.27
C SER A 29 -7.70 4.81 -23.46
N LYS A 30 -8.16 6.04 -23.74
CA LYS A 30 -7.79 7.24 -22.98
C LYS A 30 -8.29 7.19 -21.53
N SER A 31 -9.50 6.67 -21.32
CA SER A 31 -10.09 6.54 -19.97
C SER A 31 -9.33 5.49 -19.17
N ILE A 32 -9.09 4.31 -19.77
CA ILE A 32 -8.28 3.26 -19.16
C ILE A 32 -6.89 3.78 -18.80
N GLN A 33 -6.18 4.44 -19.73
CA GLN A 33 -4.85 4.98 -19.46
C GLN A 33 -4.85 5.98 -18.31
N LEU A 34 -5.82 6.90 -18.27
CA LEU A 34 -5.94 7.86 -17.17
C LEU A 34 -6.10 7.15 -15.83
N ILE A 35 -7.01 6.17 -15.74
CA ILE A 35 -7.27 5.43 -14.51
C ILE A 35 -6.04 4.63 -14.09
N MET A 36 -5.42 3.90 -15.02
CA MET A 36 -4.25 3.08 -14.75
C MET A 36 -3.04 3.92 -14.31
N ASN A 37 -2.86 5.12 -14.86
CA ASN A 37 -1.80 6.04 -14.43
C ASN A 37 -2.01 6.51 -12.99
N VAL A 38 -3.24 6.86 -12.62
CA VAL A 38 -3.57 7.29 -11.25
C VAL A 38 -3.38 6.14 -10.26
N VAL A 39 -3.88 4.95 -10.60
CA VAL A 39 -3.72 3.74 -9.77
C VAL A 39 -2.25 3.35 -9.62
N GLY A 40 -1.49 3.36 -10.72
CA GLY A 40 -0.06 3.07 -10.72
C GLY A 40 0.71 4.02 -9.79
N LYS A 41 0.44 5.33 -9.89
CA LYS A 41 1.05 6.32 -9.01
C LYS A 41 0.70 6.09 -7.54
N ALA A 42 -0.56 5.80 -7.23
CA ALA A 42 -0.98 5.50 -5.85
C ALA A 42 -0.28 4.25 -5.27
N ILE A 43 -0.05 3.23 -6.12
CA ILE A 43 0.71 2.04 -5.72
C ILE A 43 2.18 2.39 -5.46
N GLU A 44 2.81 3.18 -6.32
CA GLU A 44 4.20 3.65 -6.15
C GLU A 44 4.37 4.46 -4.86
N ASP A 45 3.45 5.37 -4.59
CA ASP A 45 3.43 6.20 -3.39
C ASP A 45 3.29 5.30 -2.14
N GLY A 46 2.30 4.40 -2.13
CA GLY A 46 2.08 3.48 -1.00
C GLY A 46 3.23 2.48 -0.78
N LEU A 47 3.91 2.03 -1.84
CA LEU A 47 5.11 1.19 -1.72
C LEU A 47 6.30 1.98 -1.15
N SER A 48 6.42 3.26 -1.49
CA SER A 48 7.49 4.12 -1.00
C SER A 48 7.28 4.44 0.49
N GLU A 49 6.06 4.81 0.89
CA GLU A 49 5.70 5.04 2.30
C GLU A 49 5.96 3.77 3.14
N ARG A 50 5.53 2.60 2.66
CA ARG A 50 5.74 1.34 3.37
C ARG A 50 7.22 1.00 3.58
N LYS A 51 8.10 1.38 2.65
CA LYS A 51 9.56 1.18 2.82
C LYS A 51 10.10 2.06 3.93
N VAL A 52 9.73 3.34 3.93
CA VAL A 52 10.14 4.30 4.97
C VAL A 52 9.66 3.84 6.34
N ASP A 53 8.39 3.46 6.46
CA ASP A 53 7.83 2.97 7.73
C ASP A 53 8.59 1.73 8.26
N LYS A 54 9.00 0.83 7.35
CA LYS A 54 9.76 -0.35 7.71
C LYS A 54 11.18 0.01 8.17
N GLU A 55 11.87 0.88 7.44
CA GLU A 55 13.21 1.35 7.81
C GLU A 55 13.21 2.07 9.16
N ASP A 56 12.18 2.88 9.42
CA ASP A 56 12.00 3.57 10.70
C ASP A 56 11.70 2.59 11.85
N ALA A 57 10.90 1.55 11.60
CA ALA A 57 10.64 0.50 12.58
C ALA A 57 11.91 -0.30 12.90
N ASP A 58 12.63 -0.75 11.89
CA ASP A 58 13.88 -1.51 12.04
C ASP A 58 14.93 -0.67 12.81
N ARG A 59 15.01 0.64 12.54
CA ARG A 59 15.91 1.54 13.26
C ARG A 59 15.52 1.73 14.72
N LYS A 60 14.22 1.89 15.02
CA LYS A 60 13.74 1.98 16.40
C LYS A 60 14.03 0.72 17.19
N GLU A 61 13.80 -0.46 16.60
CA GLU A 61 14.14 -1.74 17.24
C GLU A 61 15.65 -1.86 17.53
N ALA A 62 16.51 -1.43 16.60
CA ALA A 62 17.95 -1.45 16.79
C ALA A 62 18.41 -0.46 17.89
N ASP A 63 17.84 0.74 17.92
CA ASP A 63 18.13 1.75 18.93
C ASP A 63 17.66 1.26 20.32
N GLU A 64 16.46 0.66 20.43
CA GLU A 64 15.95 0.08 21.68
C GLU A 64 16.79 -1.10 22.18
N ALA A 65 17.24 -1.99 21.28
CA ALA A 65 18.13 -3.10 21.63
C ALA A 65 19.49 -2.61 22.14
N ALA A 66 20.08 -1.60 21.48
CA ALA A 66 21.35 -1.01 21.91
C ALA A 66 21.23 -0.27 23.26
N ILE A 67 20.08 0.33 23.54
CA ILE A 67 19.80 0.93 24.85
C ILE A 67 19.67 -0.17 25.92
N ALA A 68 18.94 -1.25 25.64
CA ALA A 68 18.79 -2.37 26.58
C ALA A 68 20.15 -3.02 26.94
N GLU A 69 21.00 -3.30 25.95
CA GLU A 69 22.33 -3.89 26.15
C GLU A 69 23.23 -3.00 27.03
N LYS A 70 23.21 -1.68 26.81
CA LYS A 70 23.94 -0.72 27.67
C LYS A 70 23.40 -0.68 29.10
N THR A 71 22.07 -0.76 29.25
CA THR A 71 21.45 -0.68 30.58
C THR A 71 21.75 -1.94 31.41
N GLU A 72 21.81 -3.11 30.77
CA GLU A 72 22.20 -4.37 31.42
C GLU A 72 23.67 -4.37 31.83
N ALA A 73 24.58 -3.89 30.97
CA ALA A 73 26.01 -3.78 31.27
C ALA A 73 26.32 -2.82 32.45
N ASP A 74 25.55 -1.73 32.58
CA ASP A 74 25.70 -0.76 33.68
C ASP A 74 25.10 -1.27 35.01
N THR A 75 24.25 -2.31 35.00
CA THR A 75 23.62 -2.86 36.22
C THR A 75 24.42 -4.01 36.84
N GLU A 76 25.33 -4.65 36.08
CA GLU A 76 26.22 -5.72 36.53
C GLU A 76 27.60 -5.25 37.02
N SER A 77 27.89 -3.94 37.00
CA SER A 77 29.09 -3.31 37.61
C SER A 77 28.78 -2.67 38.96
#